data_AF-A0A8F5BNM9-F1
#
_entry.id   AF-A0A8F5BNM9-F1
#
_cell.length_a   1.000
_cell.length_b   1.000
_cell.length_c   1.000
_cell.angle_alpha   90.00
_cell.angle_beta   90.00
_cell.angle_gamma   90.00
#
_symmetry.space_group_name_H-M   'P 1'
#
loop_
_entity.id
_entity.type
_entity.pdbx_description
1 polymer ?
#
loop_
_entity_poly.entity_id
_entity_poly.type
_entity_poly.pdbx_seq_one_letter_code
_entity_poly.pdbx_strand_id
1 'polypeptide(L)' 'MIDLKTFTDGLNYLIKYDKKLSFTDCTTLSLMDKLKTQFILSFDSDFDGITLIEFKKPIINIKYL' A
#
# COMPACT_ATOMS: atom_id res chain seq x y z
N MET A 1 12.52 -3.99 -10.87
CA MET A 1 11.83 -3.05 -11.78
C MET A 1 10.34 -3.28 -11.60
N ILE A 2 9.57 -2.24 -11.26
CA ILE A 2 8.11 -2.35 -11.14
C ILE A 2 7.48 -2.34 -12.53
N ASP A 3 6.41 -3.12 -12.74
CA ASP A 3 5.67 -3.10 -13.99
C ASP A 3 4.82 -1.81 -14.14
N LEU A 4 4.38 -1.50 -15.36
CA LEU A 4 3.63 -0.28 -15.66
C LEU A 4 2.32 -0.17 -14.85
N LYS A 5 1.66 -1.31 -14.57
CA LYS A 5 0.45 -1.31 -13.75
C LYS A 5 0.79 -0.93 -12.31
N THR A 6 1.80 -1.57 -11.72
CA THR A 6 2.25 -1.23 -10.35
C THR A 6 2.70 0.22 -10.22
N PHE A 7 3.37 0.76 -11.24
CA PHE A 7 3.73 2.18 -11.28
C PHE A 7 2.48 3.09 -11.27
N THR A 8 1.52 2.80 -12.15
CA THR A 8 0.28 3.59 -12.30
C THR A 8 -0.57 3.54 -11.03
N ASP A 9 -0.75 2.34 -10.47
CA ASP A 9 -1.49 2.14 -9.23
C ASP A 9 -0.79 2.81 -8.04
N GLY A 10 0.55 2.78 -8.00
CA GLY A 10 1.33 3.53 -7.02
C GLY A 10 1.06 5.04 -7.07
N LEU A 11 0.93 5.62 -8.27
CA LEU A 11 0.53 7.03 -8.41
C LEU A 11 -0.89 7.30 -7.89
N ASN A 12 -1.83 6.37 -8.11
CA ASN A 12 -3.19 6.49 -7.58
C ASN A 12 -3.20 6.51 -6.04
N TYR A 13 -2.37 5.68 -5.40
CA TYR A 13 -2.16 5.71 -3.96
C TYR A 13 -1.55 7.03 -3.49
N LEU A 14 -0.55 7.54 -4.21
CA LEU A 14 0.12 8.79 -3.87
C LEU A 14 -0.85 9.98 -3.89
N ILE A 15 -1.76 10.01 -4.88
CA ILE A 15 -2.85 11.00 -4.97
C ILE A 15 -3.85 10.81 -3.81
N LYS A 16 -4.30 9.57 -3.57
CA LYS A 16 -5.31 9.27 -2.54
C LYS A 16 -4.87 9.68 -1.12
N TYR A 17 -3.60 9.48 -0.80
CA TYR A 17 -3.03 9.78 0.51
C TYR A 17 -2.29 11.11 0.56
N ASP A 18 -2.55 12.01 -0.41
CA ASP A 18 -2.01 13.37 -0.51
C ASP A 18 -0.51 13.47 -0.18
N LYS A 19 0.29 12.56 -0.76
CA LYS A 19 1.73 12.47 -0.57
C LYS A 19 2.21 12.24 0.88
N LYS A 20 1.31 11.86 1.79
CA LYS A 20 1.68 11.41 3.15
C LYS A 20 2.58 10.17 3.10
N LEU A 21 2.40 9.34 2.08
CA LEU A 21 3.19 8.14 1.82
C LEU A 21 4.29 8.41 0.80
N SER A 22 5.43 7.74 0.95
CA SER A 22 6.46 7.75 -0.09
C SER A 22 5.98 6.98 -1.33
N PHE A 23 6.57 7.28 -2.49
CA PHE A 23 6.25 6.52 -3.71
C PHE A 23 6.53 5.02 -3.53
N THR A 24 7.58 4.66 -2.79
CA THR A 24 7.91 3.27 -2.44
C THR A 24 6.80 2.61 -1.63
N ASP A 25 6.23 3.29 -0.63
CA ASP A 25 5.10 2.77 0.14
C ASP A 25 3.89 2.56 -0.77
N CYS A 26 3.59 3.53 -1.62
CA CYS A 26 2.50 3.41 -2.60
C CYS A 26 2.69 2.22 -3.56
N THR A 27 3.92 1.92 -3.99
CA THR A 27 4.18 0.72 -4.79
C THR A 27 4.02 -0.57 -4.00
N THR A 28 4.35 -0.57 -2.70
CA THR A 28 4.04 -1.70 -1.79
C THR A 28 2.53 -1.91 -1.69
N LEU A 29 1.75 -0.85 -1.54
CA LEU A 29 0.28 -0.92 -1.51
C LEU A 29 -0.32 -1.46 -2.80
N SER A 30 0.20 -1.02 -3.95
CA SER A 30 -0.21 -1.55 -5.26
C SER A 30 0.08 -3.05 -5.38
N LEU A 31 1.23 -3.52 -4.89
CA LEU A 31 1.56 -4.94 -4.88
C LEU A 31 0.64 -5.73 -3.94
N MET A 32 0.31 -5.18 -2.77
CA MET A 32 -0.64 -5.80 -1.84
C MET A 32 -2.04 -5.95 -2.45
N ASP A 33 -2.52 -4.94 -3.19
CA ASP A 33 -3.76 -5.00 -3.98
C ASP A 33 -3.70 -6.13 -5.01
N LYS A 34 -2.62 -6.17 -5.80
CA LYS A 34 -2.40 -7.19 -6.83
C LYS A 34 -2.38 -8.61 -6.26
N LEU A 35 -1.78 -8.77 -5.08
CA LEU A 35 -1.67 -10.06 -4.38
C LEU A 35 -2.91 -10.39 -3.52
N LYS A 36 -3.87 -9.46 -3.40
CA LYS A 36 -5.05 -9.59 -2.54
C LYS A 36 -4.69 -9.95 -1.09
N THR A 37 -3.66 -9.30 -0.56
CA THR A 37 -3.26 -9.44 0.85
C THR A 37 -3.52 -8.15 1.61
N GLN A 38 -4.03 -8.29 2.84
CA GLN A 38 -4.21 -7.18 3.77
C GLN A 38 -3.11 -7.14 4.84
N PHE A 39 -2.23 -8.13 4.88
CA PHE A 39 -1.23 -8.24 5.94
C PHE A 39 0.10 -7.70 5.47
N ILE A 40 0.69 -6.84 6.30
CA ILE A 40 2.05 -6.35 6.12
C ILE A 40 2.83 -6.56 7.41
N LEU A 41 4.10 -6.92 7.30
CA LEU A 41 5.05 -6.84 8.40
C LEU A 41 5.93 -5.63 8.15
N SER A 42 5.65 -4.52 8.83
CA SER A 42 6.42 -3.28 8.68
C SER A 42 6.57 -2.57 10.00
N PHE A 43 7.78 -2.12 10.34
CA PHE A 43 8.00 -1.28 11.51
C PHE A 43 7.57 0.17 11.29
N ASP A 44 7.29 0.54 10.03
CA ASP A 44 6.80 1.86 9.64
C ASP A 44 5.33 2.03 10.04
N SER A 45 5.04 3.10 10.79
CA SER A 45 3.68 3.46 11.20
C SER A 45 2.87 4.11 10.08
N ASP A 46 3.49 4.51 8.97
CA ASP A 46 2.81 5.19 7.88
C ASP A 46 1.80 4.29 7.15
N PHE A 47 1.93 2.97 7.27
CA PHE A 47 0.96 1.97 6.80
C PHE A 47 -0.29 1.86 7.69
N ASP A 48 -0.27 2.42 8.90
CA ASP A 48 -1.39 2.32 9.83
C ASP A 48 -2.56 3.21 9.36
N GLY A 49 -3.78 2.66 9.38
CA GLY A 49 -4.99 3.37 8.92
C GLY A 49 -5.14 3.48 7.40
N ILE A 50 -4.31 2.77 6.63
CA ILE A 50 -4.41 2.70 5.17
C ILE A 50 -5.44 1.65 4.74
N THR A 51 -6.20 1.96 3.70
CA THR A 51 -7.20 1.08 3.06
C THR A 51 -6.83 0.88 1.60
N LEU A 52 -6.65 -0.39 1.25
CA LEU A 52 -6.30 -0.81 -0.10
C LEU A 52 -7.41 -0.42 -1.10
N ILE A 53 -7.04 0.06 -2.29
CA ILE A 53 -7.95 0.66 -3.28
C ILE A 53 -8.72 -0.43 -4.03
N GLU A 54 -8.02 -1.41 -4.62
CA GLU A 54 -8.67 -2.47 -5.41
C GLU A 54 -9.27 -3.55 -4.49
N PHE A 55 -8.51 -4.00 -3.50
CA PHE A 55 -8.88 -5.08 -2.58
C PHE A 55 -9.88 -4.62 -1.51
N LYS A 56 -9.98 -3.31 -1.26
CA LYS A 56 -10.95 -2.67 -0.32
C LYS A 56 -10.88 -3.21 1.10
N LYS A 57 -9.69 -3.64 1.53
CA LYS A 57 -9.41 -4.07 2.90
C LYS A 57 -8.47 -3.10 3.59
N PRO A 58 -8.65 -2.85 4.90
CA PRO A 58 -7.65 -2.12 5.68
C PRO A 58 -6.38 -2.95 5.78
N ILE A 59 -5.24 -2.29 5.86
CA ILE A 59 -3.98 -2.97 6.15
C ILE A 59 -3.95 -3.40 7.61
N ILE A 60 -3.44 -4.60 7.84
CA ILE A 60 -3.19 -5.18 9.15
C ILE A 60 -1.68 -5.31 9.30
N ASN A 61 -1.10 -4.47 10.15
CA ASN A 61 0.30 -4.55 10.49
C ASN A 61 0.51 -5.65 11.53
N ILE A 62 1.10 -6.77 11.12
CA ILE A 62 1.29 -7.94 11.98
C ILE A 62 2.50 -7.81 12.91
N LYS A 63 3.19 -6.66 12.96
CA LYS A 63 4.28 -6.43 13.93
C LYS A 63 3.83 -6.56 15.39
N TYR A 64 2.52 -6.50 15.65
CA TYR A 64 1.90 -6.59 16.97
C TYR A 64 1.31 -7.98 17.28
N LEU A 65 1.46 -8.96 16.39
CA LEU A 65 1.10 -10.37 16.59
C LEU A 65 2.33 -11.18 17.00
#